data_AF-A0A8C5W2E6-F1
#
_entry.id   AF-A0A8C5W2E6-F1
#
_cell.length_a   1.000
_cell.length_b   1.000
_cell.length_c   1.000
_cell.angle_alpha   90.00
_cell.angle_beta   90.00
_cell.angle_gamma   90.00
#
_symmetry.space_group_name_H-M   'P 1'
#
loop_
_entity.id
_entity.type
_entity.pdbx_description
1 polymer ?
#
loop_
_entity_poly.entity_id
_entity_poly.type
_entity_poly.pdbx_seq_one_letter_code
_entity_poly.pdbx_strand_id
1 'polypeptide(L)'
;MATLRVQPEAQAKVDVFREDLCTKTENLLGSYFPKKISELDAFLKEPALNEANLSNLKAPLDIPVPDPVKEKEKEERKKQQEKEDKDEKKKGEDEDKGPPCGPVNCNEKIVVLLQRLKPEIKDVIEQLNLVTTWLQLQIPRIEDGNNFGVAVQEKVFELMTSLHTKLEGFHTQISKYFSERGDAVAKAAKQPHVGDYRQLVHELDEAEYRDIRLMVMEIRNAYAVLYDIILKNFEKLKKPRGETKGMIY
;
A
#
# COMPACT_ATOMS: atom_id res chain seq x y z
N MET A 1 0.31 -50.46 -0.23
CA MET A 1 0.33 -48.98 -0.19
C MET A 1 1.51 -48.50 -1.01
N ALA A 2 1.31 -47.61 -1.97
CA ALA A 2 2.42 -47.03 -2.72
C ALA A 2 3.17 -46.07 -1.79
N THR A 3 4.37 -46.45 -1.37
CA THR A 3 5.26 -45.58 -0.60
C THR A 3 5.87 -44.57 -1.57
N LEU A 4 5.64 -43.28 -1.33
CA LEU A 4 6.32 -42.22 -2.07
C LEU A 4 7.83 -42.33 -1.80
N ARG A 5 8.61 -42.68 -2.83
CA ARG A 5 10.08 -42.63 -2.76
C ARG A 5 10.53 -41.20 -3.03
N VAL A 6 10.90 -40.47 -1.99
CA VAL A 6 11.56 -39.17 -2.09
C VAL A 6 13.06 -39.41 -2.26
N GLN A 7 13.69 -38.75 -3.24
CA GLN A 7 15.14 -38.80 -3.39
C GLN A 7 15.81 -38.12 -2.18
N PRO A 8 16.87 -38.70 -1.59
CA PRO A 8 17.56 -38.09 -0.45
C PRO A 8 18.03 -36.65 -0.72
N GLU A 9 18.46 -36.36 -1.95
CA GLU A 9 18.86 -35.02 -2.38
C GLU A 9 17.72 -34.00 -2.32
N ALA A 10 16.48 -34.42 -2.60
CA ALA A 10 15.32 -33.54 -2.54
C ALA A 10 15.02 -33.12 -1.09
N GLN A 11 15.09 -34.08 -0.16
CA GLN A 11 14.89 -33.81 1.27
C GLN A 11 15.98 -32.86 1.80
N ALA A 12 17.25 -33.13 1.46
CA ALA A 12 18.37 -32.29 1.87
C ALA A 12 18.23 -30.82 1.40
N LYS A 13 17.74 -30.59 0.18
CA LYS A 13 17.51 -29.22 -0.34
C LYS A 13 16.45 -28.46 0.47
N VAL A 14 15.36 -29.14 0.85
CA VAL A 14 14.30 -28.53 1.66
C VAL A 14 14.78 -28.26 3.09
N ASP A 15 15.58 -29.15 3.67
CA ASP A 15 16.14 -28.96 5.01
C ASP A 15 17.07 -27.74 5.06
N VAL A 16 17.96 -27.58 4.06
CA VAL A 16 18.82 -26.38 3.94
C VAL A 16 17.98 -25.11 3.81
N PHE A 17 16.91 -25.13 3.00
CA PHE A 17 16.02 -23.98 2.87
C PHE A 17 15.32 -23.63 4.20
N ARG A 18 14.88 -24.63 4.96
CA ARG A 18 14.27 -24.43 6.29
C ARG A 18 15.27 -23.81 7.28
N GLU A 19 16.52 -24.27 7.28
CA GLU A 19 17.58 -23.74 8.15
C GLU A 19 17.92 -22.28 7.81
N ASP A 20 18.00 -21.93 6.52
CA ASP A 20 18.18 -20.56 6.05
C ASP A 20 17.03 -19.65 6.48
N LEU A 21 15.77 -20.09 6.30
CA LEU A 21 14.60 -19.36 6.77
C LEU A 21 14.58 -19.17 8.30
N CYS A 22 14.99 -20.18 9.05
CA CYS A 22 15.10 -20.10 10.51
C CYS A 22 16.14 -19.05 10.92
N THR A 23 17.32 -19.08 10.32
CA THR A 23 18.41 -18.12 10.59
C THR A 23 17.97 -16.69 10.25
N LYS A 24 17.31 -16.51 9.10
CA LYS A 24 16.75 -15.21 8.70
C LYS A 24 15.68 -14.72 9.67
N THR A 25 14.78 -15.60 10.12
CA THR A 25 13.73 -15.26 11.09
C THR A 25 14.33 -14.83 12.44
N GLU A 26 15.34 -15.54 12.93
CA GLU A 26 16.04 -15.17 14.17
C GLU A 26 16.74 -13.80 14.03
N ASN A 27 17.38 -13.52 12.89
CA ASN A 27 17.97 -12.20 12.60
C ASN A 27 16.90 -11.09 12.46
N LEU A 28 15.74 -11.41 11.87
CA LEU A 28 14.63 -10.46 11.77
C LEU A 28 14.15 -10.03 13.16
N LEU A 29 13.94 -10.99 14.05
CA LEU A 29 13.53 -10.72 15.43
C LEU A 29 14.66 -10.02 16.21
N GLY A 30 15.89 -10.52 16.14
CA GLY A 30 17.01 -10.03 16.95
C GLY A 30 17.53 -8.64 16.55
N SER A 31 17.31 -8.21 15.30
CA SER A 31 17.91 -6.98 14.76
C SER A 31 16.96 -6.17 13.89
N TYR A 32 16.36 -6.79 12.88
CA TYR A 32 15.64 -6.05 11.84
C TYR A 32 14.36 -5.39 12.33
N PHE A 33 13.50 -6.11 13.06
CA PHE A 33 12.21 -5.60 13.55
C PHE A 33 12.41 -4.44 14.54
N PRO A 34 13.27 -4.54 15.58
CA PRO A 34 13.56 -3.40 16.46
C PRO A 34 14.10 -2.17 15.72
N LYS A 35 14.97 -2.39 14.72
CA LYS A 35 15.49 -1.31 13.87
C LYS A 35 14.35 -0.63 13.11
N LYS A 36 13.49 -1.39 12.43
CA LYS A 36 12.36 -0.85 11.66
C LYS A 36 11.36 -0.09 12.51
N ILE A 37 11.06 -0.59 13.71
CA ILE A 37 10.19 0.12 14.67
C ILE A 37 10.78 1.51 14.98
N SER A 38 12.08 1.57 15.25
CA SER A 38 12.77 2.83 15.58
C SER A 38 12.83 3.80 14.39
N GLU A 39 13.09 3.30 13.18
CA GLU A 39 13.10 4.09 11.94
C GLU A 39 11.72 4.70 11.66
N LEU A 40 10.65 3.91 11.77
CA LEU A 40 9.28 4.37 11.53
C LEU A 40 8.79 5.30 12.64
N ASP A 41 9.20 5.10 13.89
CA ASP A 41 8.94 6.04 14.98
C ASP A 41 9.62 7.39 14.77
N ALA A 42 10.85 7.40 14.24
CA ALA A 42 11.53 8.63 13.87
C ALA A 42 10.81 9.31 12.71
N PHE A 43 10.44 8.56 11.66
CA PHE A 43 9.70 9.09 10.51
C PHE A 43 8.37 9.73 10.90
N LEU A 44 7.60 9.07 11.78
CA LEU A 44 6.32 9.59 12.30
C LEU A 44 6.46 10.90 13.09
N LYS A 45 7.65 11.26 13.55
CA LYS A 45 7.93 12.52 14.27
C LYS A 45 8.45 13.62 13.35
N GLU A 46 8.75 13.30 12.09
CA GLU A 46 9.21 14.31 11.13
C GLU A 46 8.09 15.31 10.80
N PRO A 47 8.43 16.59 10.52
CA PRO A 47 7.43 17.60 10.15
C PRO A 47 6.59 17.21 8.93
N ALA A 48 7.14 16.41 8.02
CA ALA A 48 6.46 15.95 6.81
C ALA A 48 5.22 15.09 7.09
N LEU A 49 5.13 14.42 8.25
CA LEU A 49 3.96 13.64 8.70
C LEU A 49 3.22 14.33 9.87
N ASN A 50 3.57 15.58 10.19
CA ASN A 50 2.99 16.36 11.28
C ASN A 50 2.66 17.79 10.83
N GLU A 51 2.09 17.94 9.63
CA GLU A 51 1.56 19.22 9.14
C GLU A 51 0.44 19.72 10.07
N ALA A 52 0.68 20.88 10.69
CA ALA A 52 -0.27 21.50 11.62
C ALA A 52 -1.46 22.16 10.89
N ASN A 53 -1.24 22.61 9.66
CA ASN A 53 -2.27 23.24 8.82
C ASN A 53 -2.38 22.48 7.49
N LEU A 54 -3.51 21.81 7.29
CA LEU A 54 -3.77 21.02 6.08
C LEU A 54 -3.85 21.87 4.81
N SER A 55 -4.09 23.19 4.93
CA SER A 55 -3.99 24.12 3.79
C SER A 55 -2.62 24.11 3.13
N ASN A 56 -1.56 23.74 3.87
CA ASN A 56 -0.20 23.60 3.33
C ASN A 56 -0.07 22.44 2.34
N LEU A 57 -1.01 21.49 2.33
CA LEU A 57 -1.06 20.36 1.41
C LEU A 57 -1.73 20.73 0.09
N LYS A 58 -2.40 21.89 0.00
CA LYS A 58 -3.17 22.27 -1.18
C LYS A 58 -2.26 22.51 -2.39
N ALA A 59 -2.28 21.57 -3.34
CA ALA A 59 -1.56 21.72 -4.60
C ALA A 59 -2.23 22.76 -5.52
N PRO A 60 -1.45 23.47 -6.37
CA PRO A 60 -2.00 24.33 -7.41
C PRO A 60 -2.96 23.58 -8.34
N LEU A 61 -4.09 24.21 -8.66
CA LEU A 61 -5.13 23.65 -9.54
C LEU A 61 -5.60 24.73 -10.53
N ASP A 62 -4.72 25.06 -11.47
CA ASP A 62 -4.84 26.19 -12.40
C ASP A 62 -5.77 25.90 -13.59
N ILE A 63 -6.98 25.45 -13.28
CA ILE A 63 -8.05 25.29 -14.27
C ILE A 63 -8.73 26.65 -14.46
N PRO A 64 -8.87 27.20 -15.68
CA PRO A 64 -9.54 28.47 -15.90
C PRO A 64 -10.99 28.47 -15.37
N VAL A 65 -11.39 29.51 -14.65
CA VAL A 65 -12.78 29.67 -14.17
C VAL A 65 -13.58 30.37 -15.27
N PRO A 66 -14.69 29.79 -15.76
CA PRO A 66 -15.48 30.39 -16.82
C PRO A 66 -16.16 31.66 -16.30
N ASP A 67 -16.06 32.73 -17.09
CA ASP A 67 -16.74 34.00 -16.84
C ASP A 67 -17.90 34.14 -17.82
N PRO A 68 -19.16 34.09 -17.35
CA PRO A 68 -20.33 34.09 -18.23
C PRO A 68 -20.46 35.37 -19.06
N VAL A 69 -19.89 36.49 -18.63
CA VAL A 69 -19.90 37.74 -19.40
C VAL A 69 -18.90 37.65 -20.55
N LYS A 70 -17.68 37.20 -20.28
CA LYS A 70 -16.64 37.02 -21.30
C LYS A 70 -16.99 35.94 -22.32
N GLU A 71 -17.64 34.85 -21.89
CA GLU A 71 -18.09 33.81 -22.80
C GLU A 71 -19.20 34.32 -23.73
N LYS A 72 -20.15 35.13 -23.23
CA LYS A 72 -21.16 35.79 -24.08
C LYS A 72 -20.54 36.75 -25.09
N GLU A 73 -19.59 37.59 -24.68
CA GLU A 73 -18.87 38.48 -25.61
C GLU A 73 -18.12 37.70 -26.69
N LYS A 74 -17.52 36.56 -26.31
CA LYS A 74 -16.78 35.69 -27.23
C LYS A 74 -17.71 34.98 -28.22
N GLU A 75 -18.88 34.53 -27.78
CA GLU A 75 -19.93 34.02 -28.66
C GLU A 75 -20.46 35.10 -29.61
N GLU A 76 -20.70 36.32 -29.13
CA GLU A 76 -21.18 37.42 -29.96
C GLU A 76 -20.16 37.81 -31.03
N ARG A 77 -18.87 37.86 -30.69
CA ARG A 77 -17.78 38.09 -31.66
C ARG A 77 -17.67 36.97 -32.69
N LYS A 78 -17.80 35.70 -32.29
CA LYS A 78 -17.84 34.56 -33.22
C LYS A 78 -19.03 34.63 -34.17
N LYS A 79 -20.23 34.96 -33.66
CA LYS A 79 -21.45 35.13 -34.47
C LYS A 79 -21.35 36.32 -35.44
N GLN A 80 -20.55 37.33 -35.13
CA GLN A 80 -20.25 38.44 -36.04
C GLN A 80 -19.24 38.02 -37.13
N GLN A 81 -18.19 37.28 -36.79
CA GLN A 81 -17.21 36.76 -37.77
C GLN A 81 -17.80 35.70 -38.71
N GLU A 82 -18.66 34.80 -38.23
CA GLU A 82 -19.34 33.79 -39.07
C GLU A 82 -20.38 34.40 -40.04
N LYS A 83 -20.82 35.64 -39.80
CA LYS A 83 -21.67 36.38 -40.74
C LYS A 83 -20.90 37.04 -41.88
N GLU A 84 -19.57 37.19 -41.75
CA GLU A 84 -18.71 37.78 -42.78
C GLU A 84 -18.06 36.72 -43.70
N ASP A 85 -17.78 35.50 -43.22
CA ASP A 85 -17.27 34.39 -44.03
C ASP A 85 -18.37 33.35 -44.35
N LYS A 86 -19.11 33.60 -45.43
CA LYS A 86 -19.91 32.57 -46.12
C LYS A 86 -19.08 32.01 -47.27
N ASP A 87 -18.15 31.09 -46.99
CA ASP A 87 -17.88 29.98 -47.90
C ASP A 87 -17.06 28.84 -47.25
N GLU A 88 -17.54 27.62 -47.54
CA GLU A 88 -16.89 26.30 -47.43
C GLU A 88 -16.52 25.68 -46.06
N LYS A 89 -17.35 24.67 -45.69
CA LYS A 89 -16.96 23.29 -45.26
C LYS A 89 -15.97 23.11 -44.09
N LYS A 90 -16.46 22.55 -42.98
CA LYS A 90 -16.35 21.10 -42.63
C LYS A 90 -16.89 20.85 -41.23
N LYS A 91 -17.95 20.04 -41.14
CA LYS A 91 -18.26 19.22 -39.95
C LYS A 91 -17.20 18.12 -39.87
N GLY A 92 -16.35 18.15 -38.87
CA GLY A 92 -15.41 17.07 -38.57
C GLY A 92 -14.54 17.42 -37.36
N GLU A 93 -14.62 16.57 -36.34
CA GLU A 93 -13.66 16.43 -35.24
C GLU A 93 -13.64 17.56 -34.19
N ASP A 94 -14.68 17.64 -33.34
CA ASP A 94 -14.64 18.43 -32.11
C ASP A 94 -14.69 17.55 -30.83
N GLU A 95 -14.54 16.23 -30.97
CA GLU A 95 -14.58 15.29 -29.83
C GLU A 95 -13.22 15.08 -29.14
N ASP A 96 -12.10 15.61 -29.68
CA ASP A 96 -10.75 15.31 -29.16
C ASP A 96 -9.91 16.55 -28.80
N LYS A 97 -10.49 17.76 -28.83
CA LYS A 97 -9.83 18.91 -28.20
C LYS A 97 -10.04 18.79 -26.70
N GLY A 98 -9.07 18.17 -26.02
CA GLY A 98 -8.99 18.15 -24.56
C GLY A 98 -9.30 19.53 -23.99
N PRO A 99 -9.92 19.60 -22.79
CA PRO A 99 -10.37 20.87 -22.22
C PRO A 99 -9.25 21.91 -22.25
N PRO A 100 -9.55 23.20 -22.50
CA PRO A 100 -8.56 24.27 -22.61
C PRO A 100 -7.93 24.56 -21.25
N CYS A 101 -7.07 23.65 -20.80
CA CYS A 101 -6.43 23.65 -19.49
C CYS A 101 -4.95 23.32 -19.70
N GLY A 102 -4.07 24.04 -19.00
CA GLY A 102 -2.66 23.67 -18.91
C GLY A 102 -2.45 22.34 -18.17
N PRO A 103 -1.23 21.81 -18.15
CA PRO A 103 -0.93 20.60 -17.39
C PRO A 103 -1.20 20.79 -15.90
N VAL A 104 -2.03 19.92 -15.32
CA VAL A 104 -2.27 19.88 -13.86
C VAL A 104 -1.35 18.83 -13.25
N ASN A 105 -0.42 19.28 -12.41
CA ASN A 105 0.59 18.41 -11.80
C ASN A 105 0.03 17.56 -10.64
N CYS A 106 0.78 16.52 -10.27
CA CYS A 106 0.54 15.78 -9.05
C CYS A 106 0.84 16.65 -7.80
N ASN A 107 0.28 16.27 -6.66
CA ASN A 107 0.63 16.89 -5.39
C ASN A 107 2.03 16.44 -4.94
N GLU A 108 3.01 17.35 -5.04
CA GLU A 108 4.42 17.04 -4.77
C GLU A 108 4.68 16.56 -3.34
N LYS A 109 4.01 17.16 -2.36
CA LYS A 109 4.16 16.77 -0.94
C LYS A 109 3.71 15.32 -0.72
N ILE A 110 2.56 14.96 -1.29
CA ILE A 110 2.03 13.59 -1.22
C ILE A 110 2.96 12.63 -1.97
N VAL A 111 3.43 13.00 -3.16
CA VAL A 111 4.32 12.15 -3.96
C VAL A 111 5.63 11.84 -3.22
N VAL A 112 6.25 12.82 -2.55
CA VAL A 112 7.46 12.61 -1.76
C VAL A 112 7.20 11.67 -0.57
N LEU A 113 6.07 11.81 0.11
CA LEU A 113 5.68 10.88 1.17
C LEU A 113 5.44 9.47 0.64
N LEU A 114 4.74 9.32 -0.49
CA LEU A 114 4.52 8.04 -1.15
C LEU A 114 5.82 7.37 -1.61
N GLN A 115 6.81 8.14 -2.05
CA GLN A 115 8.14 7.62 -2.40
C GLN A 115 8.85 6.98 -1.21
N ARG A 116 8.63 7.49 0.01
CA ARG A 116 9.14 6.89 1.25
C ARG A 116 8.27 5.75 1.77
N LEU A 117 6.95 5.84 1.64
CA LEU A 117 6.03 4.82 2.13
C LEU A 117 6.10 3.51 1.31
N LYS A 118 6.19 3.61 -0.02
CA LYS A 118 6.22 2.43 -0.93
C LYS A 118 7.29 1.38 -0.55
N PRO A 119 8.56 1.74 -0.32
CA PRO A 119 9.57 0.75 0.09
C PRO A 119 9.28 0.14 1.47
N GLU A 120 8.68 0.89 2.41
CA GLU A 120 8.30 0.35 3.73
C GLU A 120 7.16 -0.68 3.61
N ILE A 121 6.16 -0.43 2.76
CA ILE A 121 5.09 -1.40 2.46
C ILE A 121 5.69 -2.67 1.84
N LYS A 122 6.56 -2.52 0.84
CA LYS A 122 7.23 -3.65 0.19
C LYS A 122 7.97 -4.50 1.22
N ASP A 123 8.77 -3.85 2.05
CA ASP A 123 9.61 -4.54 3.01
C ASP A 123 8.80 -5.31 4.06
N VAL A 124 7.76 -4.70 4.65
CA VAL A 124 6.93 -5.42 5.64
C VAL A 124 6.21 -6.63 5.04
N ILE A 125 5.78 -6.55 3.78
CA ILE A 125 5.17 -7.68 3.08
C ILE A 125 6.19 -8.80 2.84
N GLU A 126 7.41 -8.46 2.40
CA GLU A 126 8.48 -9.45 2.19
C GLU A 126 8.87 -10.14 3.51
N GLN A 127 9.06 -9.38 4.59
CA GLN A 127 9.42 -9.97 5.88
C GLN A 127 8.27 -10.78 6.50
N LEU A 128 7.02 -10.32 6.38
CA LEU A 128 5.85 -11.08 6.83
C LEU A 128 5.74 -12.40 6.08
N ASN A 129 5.92 -12.40 4.75
CA ASN A 129 5.88 -13.63 3.95
C ASN A 129 7.00 -14.60 4.31
N LEU A 130 8.20 -14.10 4.59
CA LEU A 130 9.33 -14.93 5.04
C LEU A 130 9.00 -15.64 6.36
N VAL A 131 8.53 -14.89 7.37
CA VAL A 131 8.18 -15.47 8.68
C VAL A 131 6.97 -16.40 8.59
N THR A 132 5.98 -16.05 7.76
CA THR A 132 4.80 -16.91 7.50
C THR A 132 5.23 -18.24 6.89
N THR A 133 6.13 -18.21 5.89
CA THR A 133 6.69 -19.41 5.27
C THR A 133 7.47 -20.24 6.28
N TRP A 134 8.32 -19.60 7.10
CA TRP A 134 9.06 -20.27 8.17
C TRP A 134 8.11 -21.02 9.12
N LEU A 135 7.04 -20.36 9.58
CA LEU A 135 6.07 -20.93 10.52
C LEU A 135 5.33 -22.13 9.91
N GLN A 136 4.90 -22.03 8.65
CA GLN A 136 4.26 -23.14 7.94
C GLN A 136 5.16 -24.38 7.88
N LEU A 137 6.46 -24.21 7.68
CA LEU A 137 7.44 -25.31 7.67
C LEU A 137 7.75 -25.87 9.06
N GLN A 138 7.30 -25.23 10.15
CA GLN A 138 7.38 -25.76 11.51
C GLN A 138 6.16 -26.60 11.91
N ILE A 139 5.09 -26.64 11.09
CA ILE A 139 3.89 -27.42 11.40
C ILE A 139 4.25 -28.92 11.33
N PRO A 140 4.06 -29.68 12.43
CA PRO A 140 4.43 -31.09 12.47
C PRO A 140 3.38 -31.95 11.77
N ARG A 141 3.67 -33.25 11.64
CA ARG A 141 2.70 -34.24 11.16
C ARG A 141 1.41 -34.20 12.00
N ILE A 142 0.25 -34.26 11.36
CA ILE A 142 -1.05 -34.34 12.04
C ILE A 142 -1.13 -35.64 12.88
N GLU A 143 -1.54 -35.51 14.14
CA GLU A 143 -1.75 -36.60 15.10
C GLU A 143 -3.02 -36.34 15.91
N ASP A 144 -3.60 -37.38 16.52
CA ASP A 144 -4.88 -37.27 17.27
C ASP A 144 -4.73 -36.51 18.61
N GLY A 145 -3.51 -36.39 19.14
CA GLY A 145 -3.22 -35.77 20.44
C GLY A 145 -1.93 -34.95 20.43
N ASN A 146 -1.62 -34.30 21.56
CA ASN A 146 -0.44 -33.44 21.71
C ASN A 146 -0.41 -32.26 20.69
N ASN A 147 -1.57 -31.63 20.45
CA ASN A 147 -1.74 -30.56 19.46
C ASN A 147 -1.79 -29.15 20.06
N PHE A 148 -1.50 -28.97 21.36
CA PHE A 148 -1.50 -27.63 21.96
C PHE A 148 -0.51 -26.68 21.27
N GLY A 149 0.72 -27.12 21.02
CA GLY A 149 1.69 -26.28 20.30
C GLY A 149 1.28 -26.00 18.85
N VAL A 150 0.58 -26.94 18.20
CA VAL A 150 0.02 -26.73 16.85
C VAL A 150 -1.07 -25.65 16.89
N ALA A 151 -1.96 -25.68 17.90
CA ALA A 151 -2.95 -24.62 18.09
C ALA A 151 -2.32 -23.23 18.36
N VAL A 152 -1.15 -23.18 19.02
CA VAL A 152 -0.38 -21.93 19.15
C VAL A 152 0.15 -21.47 17.78
N GLN A 153 0.67 -22.38 16.96
CA GLN A 153 1.10 -22.05 15.59
C GLN A 153 -0.06 -21.52 14.75
N GLU A 154 -1.22 -22.18 14.79
CA GLU A 154 -2.44 -21.75 14.09
C GLU A 154 -2.87 -20.35 14.51
N LYS A 155 -2.85 -20.05 15.82
CA LYS A 155 -3.27 -18.74 16.33
C LYS A 155 -2.33 -17.61 15.88
N VAL A 156 -1.03 -17.86 15.85
CA VAL A 156 -0.05 -16.89 15.34
C VAL A 156 -0.17 -16.73 13.83
N PHE A 157 -0.43 -17.83 13.11
CA PHE A 157 -0.65 -17.80 11.66
C PHE A 157 -1.92 -17.03 11.25
N GLU A 158 -2.99 -17.12 12.04
CA GLU A 158 -4.22 -16.33 11.84
C GLU A 158 -3.93 -14.83 11.88
N LEU A 159 -3.12 -14.38 12.85
CA LEU A 159 -2.69 -12.99 12.94
C LEU A 159 -1.84 -12.58 11.73
N MET A 160 -0.88 -13.40 11.32
CA MET A 160 -0.06 -13.14 10.13
C MET A 160 -0.92 -13.00 8.88
N THR A 161 -1.94 -13.85 8.72
CA THR A 161 -2.89 -13.79 7.61
C THR A 161 -3.68 -12.48 7.62
N SER A 162 -4.19 -12.06 8.79
CA SER A 162 -4.91 -10.79 8.94
C SER A 162 -4.02 -9.58 8.60
N LEU A 163 -2.75 -9.61 9.05
CA LEU A 163 -1.78 -8.56 8.71
C LEU A 163 -1.47 -8.55 7.21
N HIS A 164 -1.33 -9.70 6.57
CA HIS A 164 -1.06 -9.81 5.13
C HIS A 164 -2.18 -9.14 4.33
N THR A 165 -3.44 -9.48 4.60
CA THR A 165 -4.60 -8.87 3.93
C THR A 165 -4.64 -7.35 4.11
N LYS A 166 -4.34 -6.85 5.32
CA LYS A 166 -4.29 -5.41 5.59
C LYS A 166 -3.20 -4.72 4.76
N LEU A 167 -1.99 -5.28 4.73
CA LEU A 167 -0.83 -4.70 4.06
C LEU A 167 -0.97 -4.72 2.53
N GLU A 168 -1.60 -5.75 1.95
CA GLU A 168 -1.95 -5.76 0.53
C GLU A 168 -2.93 -4.62 0.17
N GLY A 169 -3.86 -4.30 1.08
CA GLY A 169 -4.77 -3.16 0.94
C GLY A 169 -4.06 -1.81 0.84
N PHE A 170 -2.87 -1.65 1.44
CA PHE A 170 -2.11 -0.40 1.34
C PHE A 170 -1.56 -0.19 -0.08
N HIS A 171 -1.13 -1.26 -0.76
CA HIS A 171 -0.63 -1.16 -2.12
C HIS A 171 -1.73 -0.74 -3.11
N THR A 172 -2.94 -1.28 -2.93
CA THR A 172 -4.08 -0.93 -3.79
C THR A 172 -4.58 0.49 -3.52
N GLN A 173 -4.54 0.97 -2.27
CA GLN A 173 -4.91 2.34 -1.91
C GLN A 173 -4.06 3.39 -2.63
N ILE A 174 -2.74 3.19 -2.74
CA ILE A 174 -1.85 4.13 -3.46
C ILE A 174 -2.24 4.25 -4.93
N SER A 175 -2.52 3.12 -5.59
CA SER A 175 -2.95 3.13 -7.00
C SER A 175 -4.31 3.81 -7.16
N LYS A 176 -5.22 3.57 -6.21
CA LYS A 176 -6.55 4.15 -6.17
C LYS A 176 -6.50 5.67 -6.04
N TYR A 177 -5.63 6.22 -5.19
CA TYR A 177 -5.46 7.68 -5.06
C TYR A 177 -5.14 8.34 -6.41
N PHE A 178 -4.16 7.83 -7.17
CA PHE A 178 -3.82 8.41 -8.47
C PHE A 178 -4.99 8.32 -9.47
N SER A 179 -5.74 7.22 -9.44
CA SER A 179 -6.93 7.04 -10.27
C SER A 179 -8.03 8.05 -9.92
N GLU A 180 -8.43 8.11 -8.64
CA GLU A 180 -9.52 8.98 -8.17
C GLU A 180 -9.18 10.46 -8.31
N ARG A 181 -7.93 10.84 -8.00
CA ARG A 181 -7.44 12.20 -8.21
C ARG A 181 -7.42 12.57 -9.69
N GLY A 182 -6.97 11.65 -10.56
CA GLY A 182 -6.98 11.84 -12.01
C GLY A 182 -8.39 12.08 -12.54
N ASP A 183 -9.36 11.28 -12.10
CA ASP A 183 -10.77 11.43 -12.47
C ASP A 183 -11.36 12.75 -11.95
N ALA A 184 -11.04 13.16 -10.72
CA ALA A 184 -11.47 14.43 -10.15
C ALA A 184 -10.91 15.63 -10.93
N VAL A 185 -9.61 15.61 -11.26
CA VAL A 185 -8.97 16.64 -12.10
C VAL A 185 -9.61 16.68 -13.49
N ALA A 186 -9.83 15.52 -14.13
CA ALA A 186 -10.47 15.45 -15.45
C ALA A 186 -11.88 16.04 -15.44
N LYS A 187 -12.68 15.75 -14.40
CA LYS A 187 -14.01 16.35 -14.22
C LYS A 187 -13.94 17.85 -13.99
N ALA A 188 -13.03 18.32 -13.14
CA ALA A 188 -12.82 19.75 -12.90
C ALA A 188 -12.43 20.50 -14.18
N ALA A 189 -11.60 19.90 -15.04
CA ALA A 189 -11.17 20.52 -16.30
C ALA A 189 -12.30 20.52 -17.36
N LYS A 190 -13.08 19.43 -17.47
CA LYS A 190 -14.21 19.32 -18.41
C LYS A 190 -15.42 20.15 -17.99
N GLN A 191 -15.62 20.36 -16.69
CA GLN A 191 -16.77 21.07 -16.13
C GLN A 191 -16.30 22.17 -15.17
N PRO A 192 -15.59 23.21 -15.67
CA PRO A 192 -14.91 24.18 -14.81
C PRO A 192 -15.87 25.13 -14.06
N HIS A 193 -17.16 25.11 -14.41
CA HIS A 193 -18.24 25.80 -13.70
C HIS A 193 -18.67 25.08 -12.42
N VAL A 194 -18.35 23.79 -12.25
CA VAL A 194 -18.67 23.00 -11.05
C VAL A 194 -17.52 23.13 -10.04
N GLY A 195 -17.70 24.00 -9.05
CA GLY A 195 -16.69 24.25 -8.01
C GLY A 195 -16.33 23.02 -7.16
N ASP A 196 -17.29 22.10 -6.96
CA ASP A 196 -17.11 20.93 -6.11
C ASP A 196 -16.02 19.97 -6.62
N TYR A 197 -15.79 19.87 -7.93
CA TYR A 197 -14.70 19.03 -8.43
C TYR A 197 -13.32 19.58 -8.08
N ARG A 198 -13.18 20.90 -7.97
CA ARG A 198 -11.93 21.52 -7.50
C ARG A 198 -11.71 21.21 -6.02
N GLN A 199 -12.77 21.31 -5.22
CA GLN A 199 -12.72 20.95 -3.80
C GLN A 199 -12.40 19.46 -3.64
N LEU A 200 -13.03 18.58 -4.43
CA LEU A 200 -12.78 17.13 -4.40
C LEU A 200 -11.30 16.78 -4.61
N VAL A 201 -10.61 17.44 -5.54
CA VAL A 201 -9.16 17.23 -5.72
C VAL A 201 -8.38 17.52 -4.43
N HIS A 202 -8.73 18.61 -3.73
CA HIS A 202 -8.07 18.99 -2.49
C HIS A 202 -8.45 18.09 -1.31
N GLU A 203 -9.71 17.65 -1.22
CA GLU A 203 -10.15 16.69 -0.20
C GLU A 203 -9.47 15.32 -0.37
N LEU A 204 -9.28 14.86 -1.61
CA LEU A 204 -8.52 13.64 -1.91
C LEU A 204 -7.05 13.79 -1.48
N ASP A 205 -6.44 14.95 -1.71
CA ASP A 205 -5.07 15.23 -1.28
C ASP A 205 -4.95 15.18 0.27
N GLU A 206 -5.89 15.80 0.98
CA GLU A 206 -5.90 15.77 2.45
C GLU A 206 -6.19 14.37 3.01
N ALA A 207 -7.11 13.63 2.39
CA ALA A 207 -7.43 12.26 2.78
C ALA A 207 -6.22 11.34 2.61
N GLU A 208 -5.55 11.41 1.46
CA GLU A 208 -4.36 10.58 1.19
C GLU A 208 -3.21 10.91 2.15
N TYR A 209 -3.01 12.19 2.50
CA TYR A 209 -2.03 12.55 3.54
C TYR A 209 -2.32 11.89 4.89
N ARG A 210 -3.60 11.89 5.32
CA ARG A 210 -4.02 11.22 6.57
C ARG A 210 -3.82 9.71 6.48
N ASP A 211 -4.19 9.11 5.36
CA ASP A 211 -4.05 7.67 5.12
C ASP A 211 -2.58 7.25 5.11
N ILE A 212 -1.69 8.00 4.45
CA ILE A 212 -0.23 7.78 4.49
C ILE A 212 0.27 7.75 5.94
N ARG A 213 -0.12 8.73 6.75
CA ARG A 213 0.30 8.79 8.16
C ARG A 213 -0.16 7.56 8.94
N LEU A 214 -1.41 7.14 8.74
CA LEU A 214 -1.95 5.93 9.36
C LEU A 214 -1.26 4.66 8.86
N MET A 215 -0.98 4.55 7.56
CA MET A 215 -0.25 3.42 6.98
C MET A 215 1.13 3.26 7.61
N VAL A 216 1.88 4.35 7.79
CA VAL A 216 3.19 4.30 8.49
C VAL A 216 3.05 3.79 9.93
N MET A 217 2.03 4.26 10.66
CA MET A 217 1.74 3.77 12.02
C MET A 217 1.40 2.28 12.04
N GLU A 218 0.54 1.82 11.13
CA GLU A 218 0.13 0.43 11.02
C GLU A 218 1.29 -0.50 10.63
N ILE A 219 2.20 -0.05 9.75
CA ILE A 219 3.43 -0.81 9.42
C ILE A 219 4.32 -0.96 10.65
N ARG A 220 4.56 0.13 11.39
CA ARG A 220 5.33 0.08 12.65
C ARG A 220 4.69 -0.86 13.65
N ASN A 221 3.37 -0.77 13.82
CA ASN A 221 2.60 -1.61 14.73
C ASN A 221 2.66 -3.09 14.30
N ALA A 222 2.65 -3.38 13.00
CA ALA A 222 2.79 -4.74 12.48
C ALA A 222 4.12 -5.36 12.91
N TYR A 223 5.25 -4.66 12.76
CA TYR A 223 6.54 -5.13 13.25
C TYR A 223 6.54 -5.38 14.76
N ALA A 224 5.99 -4.44 15.55
CA ALA A 224 5.93 -4.57 17.00
C ALA A 224 5.08 -5.75 17.46
N VAL A 225 3.90 -5.93 16.86
CA VAL A 225 2.97 -7.02 17.18
C VAL A 225 3.55 -8.37 16.75
N LEU A 226 4.16 -8.48 15.57
CA LEU A 226 4.82 -9.70 15.12
C LEU A 226 6.00 -10.05 16.04
N TYR A 227 6.84 -9.07 16.38
CA TYR A 227 7.95 -9.27 17.30
C TYR A 227 7.46 -9.83 18.65
N ASP A 228 6.46 -9.17 19.26
CA ASP A 228 5.95 -9.53 20.58
C ASP A 228 5.34 -10.93 20.61
N ILE A 229 4.45 -11.24 19.67
CA ILE A 229 3.73 -12.52 19.66
C ILE A 229 4.68 -13.69 19.32
N ILE A 230 5.62 -13.49 18.40
CA ILE A 230 6.56 -14.56 18.01
C ILE A 230 7.51 -14.82 19.17
N LEU A 231 8.09 -13.78 19.78
CA LEU A 231 9.06 -13.94 20.85
C LEU A 231 8.45 -14.63 22.08
N LYS A 232 7.24 -14.24 22.47
CA LYS A 232 6.52 -14.85 23.61
C LYS A 232 6.21 -16.33 23.38
N ASN A 233 6.00 -16.74 22.13
CA ASN A 233 5.56 -18.09 21.79
C ASN A 233 6.65 -18.93 21.10
N PHE A 234 7.89 -18.42 20.98
CA PHE A 234 8.92 -18.95 20.09
C PHE A 234 9.22 -20.44 20.31
N GLU A 235 9.29 -20.88 21.57
CA GLU A 235 9.47 -22.30 21.94
C GLU A 235 8.38 -23.20 21.35
N LYS A 236 7.12 -22.79 21.42
CA LYS A 236 5.99 -23.57 20.88
C LYS A 236 5.88 -23.45 19.36
N LEU A 237 6.32 -22.34 18.78
CA LEU A 237 6.38 -22.16 17.33
C LEU A 237 7.47 -23.04 16.70
N LYS A 238 8.64 -23.15 17.33
CA LYS A 238 9.79 -23.94 16.87
C LYS A 238 9.68 -25.42 17.21
N LYS A 239 9.15 -25.77 18.40
CA LYS A 239 9.01 -27.14 18.91
C LYS A 239 7.59 -27.37 19.48
N PRO A 240 6.55 -27.51 18.62
CA PRO A 240 5.15 -27.58 19.06
C PRO A 240 4.83 -28.80 19.93
N ARG A 241 5.59 -29.89 19.79
CA ARG A 241 5.46 -31.12 20.59
C ARG A 241 6.59 -31.32 21.61
N GLY A 242 7.43 -30.30 21.84
CA GLY A 242 8.64 -30.40 22.64
C GLY A 242 9.78 -31.13 21.93
N GLU A 243 10.86 -31.42 22.66
CA GLU A 243 11.86 -32.37 22.20
C GLU A 243 11.28 -33.77 22.36
N THR A 244 11.21 -34.52 21.27
CA THR A 244 11.07 -35.97 21.35
C THR A 244 12.21 -36.46 22.23
N LYS A 245 11.91 -36.85 23.48
CA LYS A 245 12.69 -37.89 24.13
C LYS A 245 12.61 -39.06 23.15
N GLY A 246 13.66 -39.26 22.36
CA GLY A 246 13.75 -40.41 21.46
C GLY A 246 13.30 -41.61 22.27
N MET A 247 12.38 -42.40 21.71
CA MET A 247 11.95 -43.64 22.33
C MET A 247 13.22 -44.41 22.71
N ILE A 248 13.49 -44.48 24.02
CA ILE A 248 14.54 -45.33 24.55
C ILE A 248 13.99 -46.74 24.27
N TYR A 249 14.58 -47.39 23.27
CA TYR A 249 14.28 -48.75 22.86
C TYR A 249 14.36 -49.72 24.03
#